data_AF-A0A960DNP1-F1
#
_entry.id   AF-A0A960DNP1-F1
#
_cell.length_a   1.000
_cell.length_b   1.000
_cell.length_c   1.000
_cell.angle_alpha   90.00
_cell.angle_beta   90.00
_cell.angle_gamma   90.00
#
_symmetry.space_group_name_H-M   'P 1'
#
loop_
_entity.id
_entity.type
_entity.pdbx_description
1 polymer ?
#
loop_
_entity_poly.entity_id
_entity_poly.type
_entity_poly.pdbx_seq_one_letter_code
_entity_poly.pdbx_strand_id
1 'polypeptide(L)'
;GLSPHQMRWLWPISAFTVAACAFTVWRAIPHHRSPLATRSAVALAVALGLLTLPTYSQPAGPNTRADLMPALRDLTAQLDEVDGLGLVWFDSSTVPLLDNAAATVLAALRERGVEFVVDEPGLVRQFGNARRLEGHADTWMQMAYGDDAADPPEGFRVVAVAGGIAVLVRPFSDRTAP
;
A
#
# COMPACT_ATOMS: atom_id res chain seq x y z
N GLY A 1 14.41 -0.09 -8.86
CA GLY A 1 15.10 1.04 -8.19
C GLY A 1 14.81 0.98 -6.70
N LEU A 2 15.68 1.54 -5.86
CA LEU A 2 15.42 1.64 -4.43
C LEU A 2 14.40 2.76 -4.18
N SER A 3 13.35 2.46 -3.42
CA SER A 3 12.33 3.44 -3.08
C SER A 3 12.85 4.38 -1.97
N PRO A 4 12.36 5.64 -1.87
CA PRO A 4 12.87 6.62 -0.91
C PRO A 4 12.85 6.14 0.56
N HIS A 5 11.88 5.30 0.93
CA HIS A 5 11.81 4.75 2.29
C HIS A 5 12.93 3.72 2.57
N GLN A 6 13.39 2.98 1.56
CA GLN A 6 14.51 2.03 1.67
C GLN A 6 15.86 2.76 1.77
N MET A 7 15.91 4.04 1.42
CA MET A 7 17.12 4.87 1.52
C MET A 7 17.12 5.77 2.76
N ARG A 8 16.09 5.70 3.62
CA ARG A 8 16.00 6.53 4.83
C ARG A 8 17.17 6.34 5.80
N TRP A 9 17.84 5.19 5.77
CA TRP A 9 19.04 4.95 6.58
C TRP A 9 20.27 5.76 6.12
N LEU A 10 20.29 6.28 4.89
CA LEU A 10 21.38 7.14 4.41
C LEU A 10 21.37 8.51 5.08
N TRP A 11 20.22 8.96 5.58
CA TRP A 11 20.10 10.24 6.29
C TRP A 11 20.93 10.34 7.57
N PRO A 12 20.82 9.41 8.54
CA PRO A 12 21.69 9.45 9.71
C PRO A 12 23.16 9.25 9.35
N ILE A 13 23.47 8.46 8.31
CA ILE A 13 24.85 8.25 7.86
C ILE A 13 25.44 9.52 7.24
N SER A 14 24.69 10.23 6.39
CA SER A 14 25.15 11.47 5.80
C SER A 14 25.33 12.56 6.85
N ALA A 15 24.39 12.70 7.79
CA ALA A 15 24.49 13.62 8.92
C ALA A 15 25.75 13.34 9.76
N PHE A 16 25.98 12.05 10.10
CA PHE A 16 27.17 11.63 10.84
C PHE A 16 28.47 11.92 10.07
N THR A 17 28.49 11.63 8.76
CA THR A 17 29.67 11.84 7.91
C THR A 17 30.01 13.33 7.82
N VAL A 18 29.02 14.19 7.62
CA VAL A 18 29.22 15.65 7.60
C VAL A 18 29.72 16.14 8.95
N ALA A 19 29.16 15.65 10.06
CA ALA A 19 29.61 16.00 11.41
C ALA A 19 31.06 15.56 11.68
N ALA A 20 31.44 14.35 11.25
CA ALA A 20 32.81 13.83 11.39
C ALA A 20 33.82 14.65 10.57
N CYS A 21 33.48 15.02 9.33
CA CYS A 21 34.31 15.90 8.50
C CYS A 21 34.44 17.29 9.13
N ALA A 22 33.33 17.87 9.58
CA ALA A 22 33.31 19.18 10.25
C ALA A 22 34.17 19.17 11.52
N PHE A 23 34.10 18.12 12.34
CA PHE A 23 34.92 17.95 13.54
C PHE A 23 36.41 17.79 13.21
N THR A 24 36.74 17.10 12.12
CA THR A 24 38.13 16.95 11.68
C THR A 24 38.72 18.30 11.25
N VAL A 25 37.97 19.07 10.45
CA VAL A 25 38.36 20.43 10.06
C VAL A 25 38.45 21.35 11.28
N TRP A 26 37.50 21.26 12.21
CA TRP A 26 37.47 22.02 13.46
C TRP A 26 38.78 21.92 14.25
N ARG A 27 39.29 20.70 14.40
CA ARG A 27 40.52 20.43 15.15
C ARG A 27 41.76 21.03 14.50
N ALA A 28 41.73 21.29 13.19
CA ALA A 28 42.83 21.90 12.46
C ALA A 28 42.89 23.43 12.61
N ILE A 29 41.86 24.07 13.17
CA ILE A 29 41.79 25.53 13.32
C ILE A 29 42.53 25.98 14.60
N PRO A 30 43.48 26.94 14.51
CA PRO A 30 44.08 27.58 15.69
C PRO A 30 43.01 28.23 16.57
N HIS A 31 43.09 28.09 17.89
CA HIS A 31 42.09 28.61 18.84
C HIS A 31 40.68 28.00 18.75
N HIS A 32 40.54 26.75 18.28
CA HIS A 32 39.28 25.99 18.29
C HIS A 32 38.58 25.88 19.66
N ARG A 33 39.27 26.20 20.76
CA ARG A 33 38.71 26.24 22.14
C ARG A 33 38.20 27.62 22.55
N SER A 34 38.29 28.63 21.68
CA SER A 34 37.77 29.95 22.00
C SER A 34 36.23 29.92 22.09
N PRO A 35 35.60 30.76 22.93
CA PRO A 35 34.15 30.76 23.10
C PRO A 35 33.41 31.12 21.81
N LEU A 36 33.99 31.97 20.96
CA LEU A 36 33.44 32.29 19.64
C LEU A 36 33.45 31.05 18.75
N ALA A 37 34.56 30.32 18.76
CA ALA A 37 34.69 29.08 18.02
C ALA A 37 33.61 28.07 18.47
N THR A 38 33.49 27.80 19.77
CA THR A 38 32.46 26.89 20.29
C THR A 38 31.03 27.31 19.89
N ARG A 39 30.70 28.60 19.94
CA ARG A 39 29.39 29.11 19.51
C ARG A 39 29.13 28.88 18.01
N SER A 40 30.13 29.12 17.16
CA SER A 40 30.03 28.89 15.72
C SER A 40 29.83 27.40 15.41
N ALA A 41 30.52 26.50 16.11
CA ALA A 41 30.37 25.07 15.95
C ALA A 41 28.96 24.59 16.36
N VAL A 42 28.43 25.10 17.48
CA VAL A 42 27.06 24.80 17.92
C VAL A 42 26.03 25.31 16.91
N ALA A 43 26.19 26.55 16.43
CA ALA A 43 25.28 27.13 15.43
C ALA A 43 25.27 26.31 14.12
N LEU A 44 26.45 25.88 13.65
CA LEU A 44 26.57 25.03 12.47
C LEU A 44 25.92 23.65 12.68
N ALA A 45 26.13 23.03 13.84
CA ALA A 45 25.50 21.75 14.18
C ALA A 45 23.97 21.84 14.22
N VAL A 46 23.42 22.92 14.81
CA VAL A 46 21.98 23.18 14.82
C VAL A 46 21.44 23.39 13.40
N ALA A 47 22.13 24.20 12.58
CA ALA A 47 21.72 24.44 11.19
C ALA A 47 21.71 23.14 10.35
N LEU A 48 22.74 22.30 10.49
CA LEU A 48 22.81 21.00 9.83
C LEU A 48 21.72 20.04 10.35
N GLY A 49 21.47 20.02 11.67
CA GLY A 49 20.39 19.23 12.25
C GLY A 49 19.01 19.61 11.70
N LEU A 50 18.75 20.91 11.52
CA LEU A 50 17.52 21.41 10.90
C LEU A 50 17.42 21.03 9.42
N LEU A 51 18.54 21.06 8.68
CA LEU A 51 18.58 20.59 7.28
C LEU A 51 18.37 19.08 7.15
N THR A 52 18.66 18.31 8.21
CA THR A 52 18.38 16.86 8.28
C THR A 52 17.00 16.54 8.84
N LEU A 53 16.08 17.50 8.94
CA LEU A 53 14.68 17.21 9.26
C LEU A 53 13.93 16.78 8.00
N PRO A 54 13.14 15.69 8.03
CA PRO A 54 12.43 15.17 6.86
C PRO A 54 11.24 16.08 6.56
N THR A 55 11.51 17.21 5.94
CA THR A 55 10.51 18.20 5.53
C THR A 55 9.74 17.77 4.28
N TYR A 56 10.32 16.86 3.48
CA TYR A 56 9.66 16.31 2.31
C TYR A 56 8.75 15.14 2.69
N SER A 57 7.45 15.39 2.71
CA SER A 57 6.44 14.33 2.69
C SER A 57 6.36 13.76 1.27
N GLN A 58 6.80 12.52 1.09
CA GLN A 58 6.61 11.81 -0.18
C GLN A 58 5.10 11.72 -0.46
N PRO A 59 4.62 12.17 -1.64
CA PRO A 59 3.22 11.99 -2.01
C PRO A 59 2.89 10.52 -2.25
N ALA A 60 3.89 9.63 -2.31
CA ALA A 60 3.75 8.17 -2.36
C ALA A 60 3.43 7.59 -0.96
N GLY A 61 2.31 6.87 -0.85
CA GLY A 61 1.83 6.26 0.39
C GLY A 61 0.34 5.92 0.33
N PRO A 62 -0.28 5.45 1.43
CA PRO A 62 -1.70 5.05 1.45
C PRO A 62 -2.68 6.14 1.00
N ASN A 63 -2.27 7.40 1.13
CA ASN A 63 -3.07 8.58 0.77
C ASN A 63 -2.89 9.04 -0.68
N THR A 64 -2.06 8.37 -1.50
CA THR A 64 -1.86 8.73 -2.93
C THR A 64 -3.15 8.74 -3.71
N ARG A 65 -4.08 7.87 -3.33
CA ARG A 65 -5.35 7.65 -4.00
C ARG A 65 -6.53 8.12 -3.12
N ALA A 66 -6.32 9.19 -2.36
CA ALA A 66 -7.38 9.78 -1.52
C ALA A 66 -8.59 10.23 -2.37
N ASP A 67 -8.38 10.53 -3.65
CA ASP A 67 -9.41 10.80 -4.65
C ASP A 67 -10.34 9.60 -4.88
N LEU A 68 -9.89 8.36 -4.67
CA LEU A 68 -10.75 7.17 -4.78
C LEU A 68 -11.64 6.94 -3.56
N MET A 69 -11.41 7.63 -2.44
CA MET A 69 -12.16 7.36 -1.20
C MET A 69 -13.68 7.46 -1.34
N PRO A 70 -14.27 8.44 -2.04
CA PRO A 70 -15.71 8.48 -2.27
C PRO A 70 -16.20 7.22 -3.02
N ALA A 71 -15.52 6.86 -4.12
CA ALA A 71 -15.86 5.67 -4.89
C ALA A 71 -15.73 4.39 -4.06
N LEU A 72 -14.71 4.25 -3.22
CA LEU A 72 -14.54 3.08 -2.35
C LEU A 72 -15.63 2.98 -1.27
N ARG A 73 -16.10 4.12 -0.74
CA ARG A 73 -17.24 4.14 0.18
C ARG A 73 -18.53 3.70 -0.52
N ASP A 74 -18.77 4.22 -1.73
CA ASP A 74 -19.94 3.84 -2.52
C ASP A 74 -19.89 2.36 -2.91
N LEU A 75 -18.70 1.86 -3.26
CA LEU A 75 -18.46 0.46 -3.59
C LEU A 75 -18.75 -0.46 -2.39
N THR A 76 -18.25 -0.10 -1.21
CA THR A 76 -18.45 -0.92 0.01
C THR A 76 -19.85 -0.83 0.58
N ALA A 77 -20.57 0.27 0.35
CA ALA A 77 -22.00 0.37 0.69
C ALA A 77 -22.85 -0.55 -0.19
N GLN A 78 -22.54 -0.70 -1.48
CA GLN A 78 -23.26 -1.63 -2.37
C GLN A 78 -23.04 -3.10 -1.97
N LEU A 79 -21.91 -3.42 -1.34
CA LEU A 79 -21.65 -4.76 -0.81
C LEU A 79 -22.56 -5.14 0.37
N ASP A 80 -23.30 -4.19 0.97
CA ASP A 80 -24.29 -4.48 2.04
C ASP A 80 -25.44 -5.35 1.54
N GLU A 81 -25.72 -5.32 0.24
CA GLU A 81 -26.83 -6.08 -0.36
C GLU A 81 -26.40 -7.49 -0.81
N VAL A 82 -25.14 -7.86 -0.56
CA VAL A 82 -24.53 -9.06 -1.12
C VAL A 82 -24.56 -10.20 -0.09
N ASP A 83 -25.74 -10.80 0.03
CA ASP A 83 -25.95 -12.02 0.82
C ASP A 83 -25.67 -13.29 0.01
N GLY A 84 -25.30 -14.37 0.72
CA GLY A 84 -25.30 -15.73 0.16
C GLY A 84 -24.15 -16.06 -0.80
N LEU A 85 -23.02 -15.34 -0.74
CA LEU A 85 -21.84 -15.66 -1.57
C LEU A 85 -21.13 -16.97 -1.18
N GLY A 86 -21.38 -17.48 0.03
CA GLY A 86 -20.63 -18.62 0.57
C GLY A 86 -19.13 -18.30 0.71
N LEU A 87 -18.29 -19.31 0.48
CA LEU A 87 -16.85 -19.15 0.43
C LEU A 87 -16.44 -18.48 -0.89
N VAL A 88 -15.83 -17.29 -0.80
CA VAL A 88 -15.41 -16.51 -1.97
C VAL A 88 -13.96 -16.80 -2.31
N TRP A 89 -13.66 -17.28 -3.51
CA TRP A 89 -12.31 -17.15 -4.07
C TRP A 89 -12.12 -15.75 -4.65
N PHE A 90 -11.15 -15.02 -4.12
CA PHE A 90 -10.73 -13.74 -4.65
C PHE A 90 -9.59 -13.92 -5.65
N ASP A 91 -9.88 -13.71 -6.92
CA ASP A 91 -8.90 -13.69 -8.00
C ASP A 91 -8.28 -12.30 -8.12
N SER A 92 -6.99 -12.22 -7.79
CA SER A 92 -6.22 -10.97 -7.84
C SER A 92 -5.54 -10.71 -9.18
N SER A 93 -5.75 -11.54 -10.21
CA SER A 93 -5.08 -11.44 -11.51
C SER A 93 -5.36 -10.13 -12.25
N THR A 94 -6.51 -9.51 -11.99
CA THR A 94 -6.94 -8.23 -12.58
C THR A 94 -6.60 -7.02 -11.71
N VAL A 95 -6.06 -7.22 -10.51
CA VAL A 95 -5.79 -6.16 -9.55
C VAL A 95 -4.48 -5.44 -9.90
N PRO A 96 -4.49 -4.12 -10.17
CA PRO A 96 -3.28 -3.35 -10.44
C PRO A 96 -2.29 -3.38 -9.28
N LEU A 97 -1.01 -3.23 -9.61
CA LEU A 97 0.04 -3.09 -8.61
C LEU A 97 -0.22 -1.85 -7.74
N LEU A 98 -0.18 -2.02 -6.41
CA LEU A 98 -0.48 -0.98 -5.41
C LEU A 98 -1.93 -0.48 -5.43
N ASP A 99 -2.88 -1.34 -5.76
CA ASP A 99 -4.30 -1.04 -5.63
C ASP A 99 -4.75 -0.95 -4.15
N ASN A 100 -5.66 -0.01 -3.89
CA ASN A 100 -6.31 0.17 -2.59
C ASN A 100 -7.73 -0.40 -2.55
N ALA A 101 -8.36 -0.64 -3.70
CA ALA A 101 -9.73 -1.10 -3.78
C ALA A 101 -9.87 -2.56 -3.29
N ALA A 102 -8.95 -3.45 -3.68
CA ALA A 102 -9.00 -4.88 -3.37
C ALA A 102 -8.97 -5.12 -1.86
N ALA A 103 -8.03 -4.48 -1.17
CA ALA A 103 -7.93 -4.55 0.28
C ALA A 103 -9.19 -4.00 0.97
N THR A 104 -9.78 -2.95 0.42
CA THR A 104 -11.01 -2.33 0.96
C THR A 104 -12.22 -3.26 0.79
N VAL A 105 -12.38 -3.88 -0.37
CA VAL A 105 -13.44 -4.87 -0.65
C VAL A 105 -13.29 -6.10 0.25
N LEU A 106 -12.09 -6.68 0.35
CA LEU A 106 -11.85 -7.84 1.20
C LEU A 106 -12.07 -7.55 2.69
N ALA A 107 -11.72 -6.35 3.16
CA ALA A 107 -12.03 -5.91 4.50
C ALA A 107 -13.55 -5.80 4.72
N ALA A 108 -14.26 -5.18 3.78
CA ALA A 108 -15.71 -5.03 3.82
C ALA A 108 -16.44 -6.39 3.84
N LEU A 109 -15.99 -7.36 3.05
CA LEU A 109 -16.52 -8.73 3.07
C LEU A 109 -16.32 -9.39 4.43
N ARG A 110 -15.12 -9.27 5.00
CA ARG A 110 -14.81 -9.84 6.32
C ARG A 110 -15.64 -9.22 7.44
N GLU A 111 -15.86 -7.90 7.42
CA GLU A 111 -16.72 -7.20 8.38
C GLU A 111 -18.17 -7.71 8.33
N ARG A 112 -18.60 -8.22 7.17
CA ARG A 112 -19.93 -8.80 6.94
C ARG A 112 -19.97 -10.33 7.17
N GLY A 113 -18.87 -10.92 7.61
CA GLY A 113 -18.79 -12.36 7.86
C GLY A 113 -18.73 -13.21 6.59
N VAL A 114 -18.45 -12.61 5.43
CA VAL A 114 -18.20 -13.36 4.20
C VAL A 114 -16.77 -13.89 4.24
N GLU A 115 -16.67 -15.22 4.21
CA GLU A 115 -15.38 -15.91 4.18
C GLU A 115 -14.80 -15.87 2.76
N PHE A 116 -13.50 -15.60 2.66
CA PHE A 116 -12.79 -15.64 1.39
C PHE A 116 -11.46 -16.41 1.46
N VAL A 117 -11.02 -16.88 0.30
CA VAL A 117 -9.74 -17.55 0.04
C VAL A 117 -9.02 -16.92 -1.15
N VAL A 118 -7.71 -17.11 -1.21
CA VAL A 118 -6.80 -16.55 -2.21
C VAL A 118 -5.83 -17.64 -2.69
N ASP A 119 -5.38 -17.57 -3.94
CA ASP A 119 -4.40 -18.50 -4.52
C ASP A 119 -3.05 -17.84 -4.79
N GLU A 120 -3.01 -16.52 -5.02
CA GLU A 120 -1.77 -15.78 -5.26
C GLU A 120 -0.80 -15.89 -4.06
N PRO A 121 0.45 -16.34 -4.25
CA PRO A 121 1.39 -16.62 -3.15
C PRO A 121 1.67 -15.43 -2.21
N GLY A 122 1.68 -14.21 -2.73
CA GLY A 122 1.81 -12.97 -1.94
C GLY A 122 0.61 -12.75 -1.02
N LEU A 123 -0.61 -12.88 -1.52
CA LEU A 123 -1.84 -12.79 -0.73
C LEU A 123 -1.93 -13.93 0.29
N VAL A 124 -1.53 -15.15 -0.06
CA VAL A 124 -1.45 -16.27 0.90
C VAL A 124 -0.47 -15.95 2.03
N ARG A 125 0.67 -15.33 1.75
CA ARG A 125 1.61 -14.88 2.78
C ARG A 125 1.04 -13.77 3.66
N GLN A 126 0.24 -12.88 3.07
CA GLN A 126 -0.37 -11.75 3.78
C GLN A 126 -1.52 -12.17 4.70
N PHE A 127 -2.40 -13.05 4.22
CA PHE A 127 -3.59 -13.50 4.96
C PHE A 127 -3.38 -14.79 5.76
N GLY A 128 -2.32 -15.53 5.44
CA GLY A 128 -1.97 -16.81 6.07
C GLY A 128 -2.49 -18.03 5.31
N ASN A 129 -1.89 -19.20 5.58
CA ASN A 129 -2.21 -20.44 4.88
C ASN A 129 -3.67 -20.90 5.08
N ALA A 130 -4.32 -20.52 6.18
CA ALA A 130 -5.74 -20.83 6.40
C ALA A 130 -6.69 -20.19 5.37
N ARG A 131 -6.19 -19.21 4.60
CA ARG A 131 -6.93 -18.51 3.54
C ARG A 131 -6.50 -18.97 2.15
N ARG A 132 -5.67 -20.01 2.02
CA ARG A 132 -5.28 -20.54 0.73
C ARG A 132 -6.46 -21.26 0.09
N LEU A 133 -6.68 -21.05 -1.21
CA LEU A 133 -7.60 -21.87 -1.99
C LEU A 133 -7.04 -23.29 -2.11
N GLU A 134 -7.73 -24.27 -1.51
CA GLU A 134 -7.38 -25.71 -1.55
C GLU A 134 -8.32 -26.52 -2.46
N GLY A 135 -8.83 -25.89 -3.53
CA GLY A 135 -9.62 -26.56 -4.58
C GLY A 135 -11.13 -26.37 -4.50
N HIS A 136 -11.65 -25.62 -3.53
CA HIS A 136 -13.08 -25.31 -3.47
C HIS A 136 -13.36 -23.88 -2.99
N ALA A 137 -14.32 -23.25 -3.65
CA ALA A 137 -15.04 -22.06 -3.24
C ALA A 137 -16.48 -22.17 -3.80
N ASP A 138 -17.40 -21.33 -3.32
CA ASP A 138 -18.76 -21.23 -3.83
C ASP A 138 -18.86 -20.15 -4.92
N THR A 139 -18.12 -19.06 -4.72
CA THR A 139 -18.13 -17.88 -5.60
C THR A 139 -16.73 -17.54 -6.07
N TRP A 140 -16.56 -17.28 -7.36
CA TRP A 140 -15.40 -16.59 -7.92
C TRP A 140 -15.68 -15.10 -7.96
N MET A 141 -14.88 -14.32 -7.21
CA MET A 141 -14.87 -12.87 -7.24
C MET A 141 -13.60 -12.34 -7.90
N GLN A 142 -13.76 -11.34 -8.76
CA GLN A 142 -12.66 -10.54 -9.28
C GLN A 142 -13.02 -9.06 -9.24
N MET A 143 -12.01 -8.19 -9.38
CA MET A 143 -12.26 -6.78 -9.59
C MET A 143 -12.06 -6.40 -11.05
N ALA A 144 -12.82 -5.43 -11.53
CA ALA A 144 -12.68 -4.86 -12.86
C ALA A 144 -12.49 -3.36 -12.76
N TYR A 145 -11.78 -2.78 -13.74
CA TYR A 145 -11.42 -1.37 -13.77
C TYR A 145 -11.63 -0.81 -15.17
N GLY A 146 -12.01 0.47 -15.27
CA GLY A 146 -12.16 1.15 -16.55
C GLY A 146 -13.23 0.49 -17.42
N ASP A 147 -12.87 0.14 -18.65
CA ASP A 147 -13.80 -0.44 -19.63
C ASP A 147 -14.36 -1.78 -19.17
N ASP A 148 -13.56 -2.63 -18.51
CA ASP A 148 -14.02 -3.93 -17.97
C ASP A 148 -15.04 -3.75 -16.83
N ALA A 149 -15.04 -2.58 -16.17
CA ALA A 149 -16.06 -2.24 -15.18
C ALA A 149 -17.37 -1.78 -15.84
N ALA A 150 -17.31 -1.25 -17.06
CA ALA A 150 -18.47 -0.81 -17.84
C ALA A 150 -19.09 -1.95 -18.66
N ASP A 151 -18.28 -2.88 -19.15
CA ASP A 151 -18.68 -4.07 -19.92
C ASP A 151 -18.07 -5.34 -19.30
N PRO A 152 -18.72 -5.92 -18.27
CA PRO A 152 -18.19 -7.08 -17.55
C PRO A 152 -18.08 -8.32 -18.46
N PRO A 153 -17.05 -9.17 -18.26
CA PRO A 153 -16.92 -10.42 -19.00
C PRO A 153 -18.14 -11.34 -18.87
N GLU A 154 -18.41 -12.12 -19.91
CA GLU A 154 -19.55 -13.04 -19.93
C GLU A 154 -19.54 -14.01 -18.73
N GLY A 155 -20.70 -14.22 -18.13
CA GLY A 155 -20.89 -15.09 -16.97
C GLY A 155 -20.59 -14.43 -15.62
N PHE A 156 -20.04 -13.21 -15.61
CA PHE A 156 -19.94 -12.41 -14.39
C PHE A 156 -21.16 -11.53 -14.17
N ARG A 157 -21.55 -11.40 -12.90
CA ARG A 157 -22.54 -10.46 -12.41
C ARG A 157 -21.84 -9.36 -11.64
N VAL A 158 -22.19 -8.10 -11.92
CA VAL A 158 -21.75 -6.96 -11.11
C VAL A 158 -22.50 -6.95 -9.78
N VAL A 159 -21.77 -6.93 -8.67
CA VAL A 159 -22.34 -6.80 -7.31
C VAL A 159 -22.12 -5.43 -6.70
N ALA A 160 -21.11 -4.70 -7.17
CA ALA A 160 -20.87 -3.32 -6.77
C ALA A 160 -20.14 -2.60 -7.90
N VAL A 161 -20.45 -1.33 -8.13
CA VAL A 161 -19.73 -0.49 -9.10
C VAL A 161 -19.67 0.97 -8.63
N ALA A 162 -18.47 1.55 -8.64
CA ALA A 162 -18.28 2.95 -8.31
C ALA A 162 -16.96 3.47 -8.89
N GLY A 163 -16.97 4.69 -9.43
CA GLY A 163 -15.75 5.38 -9.87
C GLY A 163 -14.92 4.62 -10.92
N GLY A 164 -15.57 3.85 -11.80
CA GLY A 164 -14.89 3.01 -12.80
C GLY A 164 -14.24 1.75 -12.22
N ILE A 165 -14.64 1.32 -11.03
CA ILE A 165 -14.24 0.07 -10.39
C ILE A 165 -15.50 -0.76 -10.19
N ALA A 166 -15.46 -2.03 -10.55
CA ALA A 166 -16.54 -2.98 -10.31
C ALA A 166 -16.05 -4.22 -9.56
N VAL A 167 -16.90 -4.73 -8.66
CA VAL A 167 -16.74 -6.05 -8.06
C VAL A 167 -17.64 -7.00 -8.84
N LEU A 168 -17.01 -8.02 -9.42
CA LEU A 168 -17.66 -9.00 -10.28
C LEU A 168 -17.67 -10.35 -9.58
N VAL A 169 -18.79 -11.05 -9.66
CA VAL A 169 -18.92 -12.41 -9.11
C VAL A 169 -19.52 -13.37 -10.11
N ARG A 170 -19.15 -14.64 -10.01
CA ARG A 170 -19.83 -15.76 -10.69
C ARG A 170 -19.76 -17.01 -9.82
N PRO A 171 -20.61 -18.03 -10.06
CA PRO A 171 -20.45 -19.32 -9.42
C PRO A 171 -19.04 -19.88 -9.65
N PHE A 172 -18.44 -20.43 -8.60
CA PHE A 172 -17.15 -21.11 -8.73
C PHE A 172 -17.35 -22.42 -9.50
N SER A 173 -16.93 -22.41 -10.76
CA SER A 173 -16.72 -23.63 -11.53
C SER A 173 -15.29 -24.07 -11.28
N ASP A 174 -15.11 -25.32 -10.87
CA ASP A 174 -13.79 -25.95 -10.70
C ASP A 174 -12.89 -25.56 -11.87
N ARG A 175 -11.64 -25.17 -11.60
CA ARG A 175 -10.75 -24.52 -12.57
C ARG A 175 -10.33 -25.52 -13.66
N THR A 176 -11.25 -25.92 -14.54
CA THR A 176 -10.94 -26.67 -15.75
C THR A 176 -10.53 -25.68 -16.83
N ALA A 177 -9.21 -25.50 -16.88
CA ALA A 177 -8.37 -25.00 -17.97
C ALA A 177 -8.11 -23.48 -18.09
N PRO A 178 -6.95 -23.08 -18.67
CA PRO A 178 -5.69 -23.80 -18.90
C PRO A 178 -4.56 -23.43 -17.92
#